data_AF-A0A7X8JFM2-F1
#
_entry.id   AF-A0A7X8JFM2-F1
#
_cell.length_a   1.000
_cell.length_b   1.000
_cell.length_c   1.000
_cell.angle_alpha   90.00
_cell.angle_beta   90.00
_cell.angle_gamma   90.00
#
_symmetry.space_group_name_H-M   'P 1'
#
loop_
_entity.id
_entity.type
_entity.pdbx_description
1 polymer ?
#
loop_
_entity_poly.entity_id
_entity_poly.type
_entity_poly.pdbx_seq_one_letter_code
_entity_poly.pdbx_strand_id
1 'polypeptide(L)'
;MIKKIIIIGLIFSAVISVLVYSNMYLCRPYYEEVDAVVFEYTAVNDVNFLSDEYFTYLESIFEEMVSERSNGYDSSRVKTIAAGVVLNKMMDDLESDAEALYVHDNSKRFFETFDKYILMQDDITERMHYFRNTLNEYGNAPARLEDMIALAAEDKWHLISAKYHLFYYGDLNGALNVKFVSADGRFEAVYNTGKGEKVTDPANMGTYNYAPGSFDLLKYIDHSIYDKEPWKRWGNVKGYAYEDIMKLRSGHGTNEARENKLEVEAAIEKMKKDKKD
;
A
#
# COMPACT_ATOMS: atom_id res chain seq x y z
N MET A 1 39.34 -7.12 0.24
CA MET A 1 38.33 -6.50 1.13
C MET A 1 36.92 -6.52 0.53
N ILE A 2 36.76 -6.11 -0.73
CA ILE A 2 35.45 -6.05 -1.45
C ILE A 2 34.73 -7.42 -1.52
N LYS A 3 35.45 -8.53 -1.76
CA LYS A 3 34.84 -9.87 -1.81
C LYS A 3 34.22 -10.33 -0.49
N LYS A 4 34.72 -9.88 0.67
CA LYS A 4 34.15 -10.26 1.98
C LYS A 4 32.85 -9.52 2.28
N ILE A 5 32.71 -8.28 1.80
CA ILE A 5 31.50 -7.46 1.98
C ILE A 5 30.33 -8.02 1.15
N ILE A 6 30.61 -8.46 -0.09
CA ILE A 6 29.58 -9.07 -0.96
C ILE A 6 29.05 -10.38 -0.37
N ILE A 7 29.92 -11.21 0.21
CA ILE A 7 29.53 -12.49 0.83
C ILE A 7 28.68 -12.26 2.08
N ILE A 8 29.01 -11.27 2.92
CA ILE A 8 28.20 -10.94 4.11
C ILE A 8 26.81 -10.41 3.70
N GLY A 9 26.73 -9.57 2.67
CA GLY A 9 25.44 -9.06 2.16
C GLY A 9 24.53 -10.17 1.61
N LEU A 10 25.09 -11.14 0.89
CA LEU A 10 24.32 -12.28 0.36
C LEU A 10 23.84 -13.22 1.45
N ILE A 11 24.65 -13.47 2.49
CA ILE A 11 24.25 -14.28 3.65
C ILE A 11 23.14 -13.56 4.43
N PHE A 12 23.23 -12.24 4.61
CA PHE A 12 22.20 -11.47 5.31
C PHE A 12 20.86 -11.47 4.55
N SER A 13 20.90 -11.32 3.21
CA SER A 13 19.71 -11.42 2.37
C SER A 13 19.09 -12.82 2.38
N ALA A 14 19.90 -13.87 2.41
CA ALA A 14 19.42 -15.25 2.50
C ALA A 14 18.80 -15.55 3.87
N VAL A 15 19.39 -15.07 4.97
CA VAL A 15 18.84 -15.26 6.32
C VAL A 15 17.53 -14.50 6.50
N ILE A 16 17.43 -13.26 6.00
CA ILE A 16 16.15 -12.52 6.00
C ILE A 16 15.11 -13.26 5.18
N SER A 17 15.48 -13.73 3.99
CA SER A 17 14.55 -14.47 3.12
C SER A 17 14.06 -15.75 3.81
N VAL A 18 14.94 -16.50 4.49
CA VAL A 18 14.59 -17.72 5.23
C VAL A 18 13.74 -17.42 6.46
N LEU A 19 13.99 -16.33 7.19
CA LEU A 19 13.18 -15.94 8.34
C LEU A 19 11.77 -15.50 7.92
N VAL A 20 11.67 -14.73 6.84
CA VAL A 20 10.37 -14.36 6.23
C VAL A 20 9.64 -15.60 5.73
N TYR A 21 10.33 -16.51 5.03
CA TYR A 21 9.73 -17.76 4.53
C TYR A 21 9.30 -18.69 5.68
N SER A 22 10.09 -18.79 6.76
CA SER A 22 9.80 -19.72 7.85
C SER A 22 8.62 -19.24 8.71
N ASN A 23 8.46 -17.93 8.90
CA ASN A 23 7.26 -17.37 9.55
C ASN A 23 5.99 -17.56 8.70
N MET A 24 6.12 -17.46 7.36
CA MET A 24 4.97 -17.65 6.45
C MET A 24 4.40 -19.06 6.44
N TYR A 25 5.22 -20.11 6.64
CA TYR A 25 4.76 -21.50 6.53
C TYR A 25 4.39 -22.16 7.87
N LEU A 26 4.74 -21.55 9.01
CA LEU A 26 4.35 -22.08 10.32
C LEU A 26 2.98 -21.57 10.81
N CYS A 27 2.37 -20.61 10.09
CA CYS A 27 1.03 -20.08 10.38
C CYS A 27 0.00 -20.44 9.30
N ARG A 28 -0.25 -21.74 9.08
CA ARG A 28 -1.52 -22.21 8.47
C ARG A 28 -1.73 -23.67 8.87
N PRO A 29 -2.89 -24.10 9.42
CA PRO A 29 -4.24 -23.58 9.16
C PRO A 29 -5.08 -23.32 10.42
N TYR A 30 -5.68 -22.13 10.59
CA TYR A 30 -6.77 -21.96 11.58
C TYR A 30 -7.64 -20.71 11.33
N TYR A 31 -7.93 -20.40 10.06
CA TYR A 31 -8.87 -19.31 9.75
C TYR A 31 -10.35 -19.76 9.78
N GLU A 32 -10.64 -21.07 9.77
CA GLU A 32 -12.02 -21.57 9.73
C GLU A 32 -12.79 -21.39 11.06
N GLU A 33 -12.13 -21.26 12.22
CA GLU A 33 -12.83 -21.00 13.50
C GLU A 33 -13.05 -19.50 13.79
N VAL A 34 -12.39 -18.60 13.07
CA VAL A 34 -12.57 -17.15 13.28
C VAL A 34 -13.79 -16.62 12.52
N ASP A 35 -14.15 -17.24 11.40
CA ASP A 35 -15.40 -16.95 10.66
C ASP A 35 -16.66 -17.30 11.47
N ALA A 36 -16.56 -18.19 12.45
CA ALA A 36 -17.69 -18.59 13.30
C ALA A 36 -17.96 -17.62 14.46
N VAL A 37 -17.07 -16.66 14.71
CA VAL A 37 -17.28 -15.63 15.74
C VAL A 37 -17.68 -14.32 15.06
N VAL A 38 -18.81 -14.37 14.34
CA VAL A 38 -19.58 -13.18 14.03
C VAL A 38 -20.00 -12.59 15.37
N PHE A 39 -19.20 -11.67 15.90
CA PHE A 39 -19.69 -10.76 16.93
C PHE A 39 -20.75 -9.93 16.22
N GLU A 40 -22.02 -10.22 16.52
CA GLU A 40 -23.04 -9.18 16.52
C GLU A 40 -22.58 -8.16 17.57
N TYR A 41 -21.63 -7.30 17.20
CA TYR A 41 -21.51 -6.00 17.83
C TYR A 41 -22.77 -5.27 17.36
N THR A 42 -23.89 -5.54 18.04
CA THR A 42 -25.15 -4.87 17.83
C THR A 42 -24.84 -3.40 17.85
N ALA A 43 -25.07 -2.75 16.71
CA ALA A 43 -24.81 -1.35 16.46
C ALA A 43 -25.30 -0.48 17.63
N VAL A 44 -24.40 -0.18 18.55
CA VAL A 44 -24.63 0.85 19.55
C VAL A 44 -24.06 2.13 18.97
N ASN A 45 -25.01 2.94 18.53
CA ASN A 45 -24.94 4.34 18.14
C ASN A 45 -24.47 4.61 16.70
N ASP A 46 -25.33 5.38 16.03
CA ASP A 46 -25.11 6.14 14.81
C ASP A 46 -23.99 7.16 15.04
N VAL A 47 -22.75 6.68 15.16
CA VAL A 47 -21.58 7.55 15.30
C VAL A 47 -21.28 8.11 13.94
N ASN A 48 -21.39 9.43 13.81
CA ASN A 48 -21.18 10.11 12.55
C ASN A 48 -19.78 9.80 11.99
N PHE A 49 -19.74 9.21 10.79
CA PHE A 49 -18.51 8.78 10.15
C PHE A 49 -17.50 9.93 10.08
N LEU A 50 -16.23 9.63 10.40
CA LEU A 50 -15.12 10.59 10.47
C LEU A 50 -15.20 11.67 11.57
N SER A 51 -16.22 11.68 12.45
CA SER A 51 -16.22 12.57 13.61
C SER A 51 -15.15 12.18 14.65
N ASP A 52 -14.87 13.04 15.64
CA ASP A 52 -13.93 12.68 16.71
C ASP A 52 -14.46 11.51 17.57
N GLU A 53 -15.78 11.45 17.74
CA GLU A 53 -16.48 10.35 18.40
C GLU A 53 -16.31 9.05 17.61
N TYR A 54 -16.27 9.09 16.28
CA TYR A 54 -16.03 7.90 15.45
C TYR A 54 -14.69 7.25 15.78
N PHE A 55 -13.61 8.02 15.82
CA PHE A 55 -12.29 7.47 16.17
C PHE A 55 -12.20 7.00 17.62
N THR A 56 -12.89 7.70 18.53
CA THR A 56 -12.99 7.28 19.93
C THR A 56 -13.73 5.93 20.04
N TYR A 57 -14.78 5.76 19.25
CA TYR A 57 -15.55 4.53 19.17
C TYR A 57 -14.75 3.36 18.57
N LEU A 58 -13.95 3.60 17.52
CA LEU A 58 -13.05 2.56 16.99
C LEU A 58 -12.04 2.08 18.04
N GLU A 59 -11.44 3.00 18.79
CA GLU A 59 -10.52 2.64 19.87
C GLU A 59 -11.26 1.87 20.99
N SER A 60 -12.48 2.26 21.35
CA SER A 60 -13.25 1.55 22.39
C SER A 60 -13.58 0.12 21.98
N ILE A 61 -13.93 -0.14 20.70
CA ILE A 61 -14.10 -1.51 20.20
C ILE A 61 -12.81 -2.31 20.43
N PHE A 62 -11.67 -1.75 20.05
CA PHE A 62 -10.39 -2.42 20.19
C PHE A 62 -10.06 -2.72 21.66
N GLU A 63 -10.18 -1.73 22.54
CA GLU A 63 -9.86 -1.85 23.97
C GLU A 63 -10.79 -2.82 24.69
N GLU A 64 -12.10 -2.77 24.42
CA GLU A 64 -13.10 -3.67 24.98
C GLU A 64 -12.75 -5.12 24.63
N MET A 65 -12.56 -5.42 23.35
CA MET A 65 -12.20 -6.76 22.89
C MET A 65 -10.89 -7.28 23.49
N VAL A 66 -9.88 -6.40 23.59
CA VAL A 66 -8.60 -6.77 24.22
C VAL A 66 -8.78 -7.04 25.71
N SER A 67 -9.55 -6.21 26.42
CA SER A 67 -9.73 -6.33 27.88
C SER A 67 -10.52 -7.59 28.27
N GLU A 68 -11.61 -7.91 27.56
CA GLU A 68 -12.48 -9.05 27.88
C GLU A 68 -11.79 -10.40 27.65
N ARG A 69 -10.89 -10.45 26.66
CA ARG A 69 -10.28 -11.70 26.18
C ARG A 69 -8.84 -11.92 26.63
N SER A 70 -8.23 -10.94 27.28
CA SER A 70 -6.87 -11.10 27.84
C SER A 70 -6.81 -12.13 28.99
N ASN A 71 -7.97 -12.55 29.53
CA ASN A 71 -8.06 -13.62 30.53
C ASN A 71 -7.96 -15.01 29.86
N GLY A 72 -6.74 -15.41 29.50
CA GLY A 72 -6.41 -16.81 29.13
C GLY A 72 -6.02 -17.05 27.67
N TYR A 73 -6.02 -16.02 26.81
CA TYR A 73 -5.54 -16.09 25.43
C TYR A 73 -4.22 -15.34 25.24
N ASP A 74 -3.47 -15.71 24.19
CA ASP A 74 -2.29 -14.94 23.77
C ASP A 74 -2.71 -13.52 23.40
N SER A 75 -2.19 -12.55 24.17
CA SER A 75 -2.47 -11.12 24.01
C SER A 75 -2.18 -10.60 22.60
N SER A 76 -1.23 -11.20 21.87
CA SER A 76 -0.94 -10.79 20.49
C SER A 76 -2.08 -11.18 19.56
N ARG A 77 -2.57 -12.41 19.64
CA ARG A 77 -3.67 -12.92 18.81
C ARG A 77 -4.97 -12.16 19.07
N VAL A 78 -5.26 -11.83 20.32
CA VAL A 78 -6.45 -11.03 20.67
C VAL A 78 -6.39 -9.64 20.01
N LYS A 79 -5.21 -9.00 20.00
CA LYS A 79 -5.02 -7.71 19.33
C LYS A 79 -5.19 -7.82 17.81
N THR A 80 -4.64 -8.86 17.18
CA THR A 80 -4.84 -9.12 15.75
C THR A 80 -6.33 -9.18 15.39
N ILE A 81 -7.10 -9.97 16.16
CA ILE A 81 -8.55 -10.12 15.96
C ILE A 81 -9.28 -8.79 16.17
N ALA A 82 -8.99 -8.09 17.27
CA ALA A 82 -9.62 -6.80 17.57
C ALA A 82 -9.33 -5.75 16.48
N ALA A 83 -8.09 -5.67 16.02
CA ALA A 83 -7.71 -4.80 14.90
C ALA A 83 -8.43 -5.18 13.61
N GLY A 84 -8.63 -6.48 13.34
CA GLY A 84 -9.39 -6.96 12.19
C GLY A 84 -10.86 -6.53 12.21
N VAL A 85 -11.49 -6.50 13.40
CA VAL A 85 -12.86 -5.99 13.55
C VAL A 85 -12.92 -4.49 13.26
N VAL A 86 -11.98 -3.71 13.81
CA VAL A 86 -11.89 -2.27 13.55
C VAL A 86 -11.68 -1.99 12.05
N LEU A 87 -10.77 -2.71 11.40
CA LEU A 87 -10.52 -2.55 9.97
C LEU A 87 -11.75 -2.85 9.12
N ASN A 88 -12.47 -3.95 9.40
CA ASN A 88 -13.70 -4.25 8.67
C ASN A 88 -14.73 -3.15 8.82
N LYS A 89 -14.92 -2.62 10.04
CA LYS A 89 -15.81 -1.47 10.24
C LYS A 89 -15.37 -0.25 9.43
N MET A 90 -14.09 0.11 9.47
CA MET A 90 -13.57 1.24 8.69
C MET A 90 -13.77 1.06 7.18
N MET A 91 -13.62 -0.19 6.67
CA MET A 91 -13.88 -0.51 5.27
C MET A 91 -15.38 -0.40 4.95
N ASP A 92 -16.26 -0.99 5.76
CA ASP A 92 -17.71 -0.97 5.58
C ASP A 92 -18.26 0.47 5.60
N ASP A 93 -17.79 1.30 6.53
CA ASP A 93 -18.25 2.69 6.68
C ASP A 93 -17.79 3.54 5.49
N LEU A 94 -16.54 3.37 5.02
CA LEU A 94 -16.06 4.09 3.83
C LEU A 94 -16.76 3.60 2.54
N GLU A 95 -17.05 2.31 2.41
CA GLU A 95 -17.82 1.77 1.27
C GLU A 95 -19.26 2.29 1.25
N SER A 96 -19.81 2.61 2.43
CA SER A 96 -21.16 3.18 2.58
C SER A 96 -21.21 4.69 2.29
N ASP A 97 -20.10 5.41 2.45
CA ASP A 97 -19.96 6.84 2.15
C ASP A 97 -18.59 7.17 1.50
N ALA A 98 -18.44 6.75 0.24
CA ALA A 98 -17.18 6.84 -0.50
C ALA A 98 -16.74 8.29 -0.81
N GLU A 99 -17.60 9.28 -0.65
CA GLU A 99 -17.22 10.67 -0.93
C GLU A 99 -16.69 11.39 0.33
N ALA A 100 -16.87 10.80 1.52
CA ALA A 100 -16.59 11.45 2.79
C ALA A 100 -15.13 11.91 2.93
N LEU A 101 -14.16 11.12 2.45
CA LEU A 101 -12.74 11.43 2.63
C LEU A 101 -12.23 12.59 1.76
N TYR A 102 -12.92 12.97 0.68
CA TYR A 102 -12.44 14.04 -0.20
C TYR A 102 -12.48 15.43 0.45
N VAL A 103 -13.43 15.65 1.37
CA VAL A 103 -13.75 16.98 1.90
C VAL A 103 -13.63 17.08 3.42
N HIS A 104 -13.46 15.95 4.11
CA HIS A 104 -13.49 15.92 5.57
C HIS A 104 -12.12 16.18 6.20
N ASP A 105 -12.08 17.04 7.22
CA ASP A 105 -10.86 17.46 7.92
C ASP A 105 -10.11 16.29 8.60
N ASN A 106 -10.85 15.27 9.02
CA ASN A 106 -10.31 14.04 9.63
C ASN A 106 -9.87 12.96 8.62
N SER A 107 -9.84 13.24 7.31
CA SER A 107 -9.36 12.29 6.29
C SER A 107 -7.96 11.74 6.60
N LYS A 108 -7.03 12.61 7.00
CA LYS A 108 -5.69 12.21 7.44
C LYS A 108 -5.71 11.24 8.63
N ARG A 109 -6.57 11.51 9.62
CA ARG A 109 -6.73 10.66 10.81
C ARG A 109 -7.31 9.30 10.45
N PHE A 110 -8.17 9.23 9.44
CA PHE A 110 -8.65 7.96 8.90
C PHE A 110 -7.48 7.10 8.37
N PHE A 111 -6.64 7.63 7.47
CA PHE A 111 -5.50 6.89 6.94
C PHE A 111 -4.53 6.45 8.04
N GLU A 112 -4.18 7.35 8.97
CA GLU A 112 -3.29 7.02 10.09
C GLU A 112 -3.86 5.92 11.00
N THR A 113 -5.17 5.94 11.24
CA THR A 113 -5.87 4.92 12.04
C THR A 113 -5.95 3.60 11.28
N PHE A 114 -6.22 3.63 9.98
CA PHE A 114 -6.28 2.45 9.13
C PHE A 114 -4.90 1.76 9.07
N ASP A 115 -3.85 2.52 8.76
CA ASP A 115 -2.47 2.03 8.73
C ASP A 115 -2.07 1.43 10.09
N LYS A 116 -2.40 2.10 11.21
CA LYS A 116 -2.15 1.59 12.57
C LYS A 116 -2.70 0.18 12.76
N TYR A 117 -3.96 -0.07 12.39
CA TYR A 117 -4.57 -1.39 12.61
C TYR A 117 -4.14 -2.43 11.57
N ILE A 118 -3.78 -2.02 10.34
CA ILE A 118 -3.14 -2.91 9.36
C ILE A 118 -1.82 -3.46 9.90
N LEU A 119 -0.98 -2.61 10.51
CA LEU A 119 0.32 -3.03 11.06
C LEU A 119 0.21 -3.94 12.31
N MET A 120 -1.02 -4.17 12.81
CA MET A 120 -1.31 -5.16 13.85
C MET A 120 -1.79 -6.50 13.30
N GLN A 121 -1.96 -6.63 11.98
CA GLN A 121 -2.39 -7.87 11.36
C GLN A 121 -1.20 -8.83 11.17
N ASP A 122 -1.42 -10.13 11.42
CA ASP A 122 -0.40 -11.14 11.13
C ASP A 122 -0.25 -11.41 9.62
N ASP A 123 -1.32 -11.17 8.85
CA ASP A 123 -1.35 -11.29 7.39
C ASP A 123 -2.43 -10.36 6.81
N ILE A 124 -2.25 -9.92 5.58
CA ILE A 124 -3.26 -9.13 4.87
C ILE A 124 -4.29 -10.08 4.28
N THR A 125 -5.58 -9.80 4.50
CA THR A 125 -6.68 -10.53 3.85
C THR A 125 -6.88 -10.07 2.40
N GLU A 126 -7.53 -10.88 1.56
CA GLU A 126 -7.80 -10.51 0.17
C GLU A 126 -8.66 -9.23 0.08
N ARG A 127 -9.62 -9.08 0.99
CA ARG A 127 -10.45 -7.87 1.12
C ARG A 127 -9.59 -6.65 1.40
N MET A 128 -8.75 -6.70 2.43
CA MET A 128 -7.83 -5.60 2.77
C MET A 128 -6.89 -5.31 1.60
N HIS A 129 -6.35 -6.32 0.94
CA HIS A 129 -5.47 -6.12 -0.20
C HIS A 129 -6.14 -5.33 -1.32
N TYR A 130 -7.33 -5.72 -1.79
CA TYR A 130 -7.98 -4.97 -2.86
C TYR A 130 -8.58 -3.63 -2.41
N PHE A 131 -8.93 -3.51 -1.12
CA PHE A 131 -9.40 -2.25 -0.56
C PHE A 131 -8.37 -1.12 -0.65
N ARG A 132 -7.08 -1.46 -0.73
CA ARG A 132 -6.00 -0.49 -0.99
C ARG A 132 -6.21 0.29 -2.30
N ASN A 133 -6.88 -0.29 -3.29
CA ASN A 133 -7.17 0.40 -4.54
C ASN A 133 -8.20 1.50 -4.31
N THR A 134 -9.24 1.22 -3.50
CA THR A 134 -10.21 2.24 -3.05
C THR A 134 -9.51 3.36 -2.31
N LEU A 135 -8.63 3.04 -1.36
CA LEU A 135 -7.84 4.05 -0.64
C LEU A 135 -6.96 4.89 -1.58
N ASN A 136 -6.41 4.30 -2.64
CA ASN A 136 -5.51 5.01 -3.54
C ASN A 136 -6.21 6.14 -4.33
N GLU A 137 -7.52 6.07 -4.54
CA GLU A 137 -8.29 7.09 -5.27
C GLU A 137 -8.37 8.43 -4.53
N TYR A 138 -8.15 8.44 -3.21
CA TYR A 138 -8.13 9.67 -2.40
C TYR A 138 -6.78 10.38 -2.41
N GLY A 139 -5.78 9.84 -3.10
CA GLY A 139 -4.46 10.47 -3.22
C GLY A 139 -4.46 11.78 -4.01
N ASN A 140 -5.55 12.08 -4.74
CA ASN A 140 -5.65 13.24 -5.63
C ASN A 140 -4.53 13.29 -6.70
N ALA A 141 -4.07 12.12 -7.16
CA ALA A 141 -3.13 12.03 -8.26
C ALA A 141 -3.80 12.54 -9.56
N PRO A 142 -3.24 13.55 -10.25
CA PRO A 142 -3.86 14.15 -11.42
C PRO A 142 -3.92 13.17 -12.60
N ALA A 143 -4.81 13.40 -13.57
CA ALA A 143 -4.94 12.49 -14.71
C ALA A 143 -3.74 12.57 -15.68
N ARG A 144 -3.06 13.73 -15.74
CA ARG A 144 -1.98 14.03 -16.68
C ARG A 144 -0.62 14.03 -16.00
N LEU A 145 0.40 13.55 -16.73
CA LEU A 145 1.78 13.52 -16.25
C LEU A 145 2.34 14.93 -15.99
N GLU A 146 1.98 15.92 -16.80
CA GLU A 146 2.45 17.30 -16.64
C GLU A 146 2.04 17.89 -15.28
N ASP A 147 0.79 17.68 -14.88
CA ASP A 147 0.29 18.10 -13.57
C ASP A 147 1.01 17.37 -12.43
N MET A 148 1.29 16.07 -12.60
CA MET A 148 2.07 15.30 -11.63
C MET A 148 3.50 15.83 -11.51
N ILE A 149 4.15 16.21 -12.61
CA ILE A 149 5.47 16.84 -12.61
C ILE A 149 5.42 18.17 -11.83
N ALA A 150 4.34 18.95 -11.98
CA ALA A 150 4.16 20.18 -11.22
C ALA A 150 4.01 19.96 -9.72
N LEU A 151 3.27 18.93 -9.31
CA LEU A 151 3.15 18.53 -7.91
C LEU A 151 4.48 17.99 -7.36
N ALA A 152 5.23 17.25 -8.17
CA ALA A 152 6.55 16.75 -7.78
C ALA A 152 7.60 17.87 -7.66
N ALA A 153 7.48 18.91 -8.48
CA ALA A 153 8.29 20.12 -8.33
C ALA A 153 7.99 20.89 -7.03
N GLU A 154 6.80 20.71 -6.46
CA GLU A 154 6.40 21.26 -5.15
C GLU A 154 6.66 20.30 -3.98
N ASP A 155 7.39 19.21 -4.21
CA ASP A 155 7.68 18.17 -3.22
C ASP A 155 6.42 17.53 -2.58
N LYS A 156 5.27 17.63 -3.26
CA LYS A 156 4.02 16.94 -2.86
C LYS A 156 3.99 15.47 -3.29
N TRP A 157 4.76 15.15 -4.34
CA TRP A 157 4.93 13.82 -4.89
C TRP A 157 6.40 13.58 -5.25
N HIS A 158 6.83 12.33 -5.24
CA HIS A 158 8.21 11.95 -5.48
C HIS A 158 8.28 10.87 -6.56
N LEU A 159 9.07 11.14 -7.60
CA LEU A 159 9.41 10.15 -8.62
C LEU A 159 10.31 9.07 -8.00
N ILE A 160 9.85 7.83 -8.04
CA ILE A 160 10.55 6.67 -7.45
C ILE A 160 10.81 5.58 -8.49
N SER A 161 11.41 4.47 -8.06
CA SER A 161 11.63 3.31 -8.93
C SER A 161 10.32 2.65 -9.34
N ALA A 162 10.10 2.52 -10.64
CA ALA A 162 8.93 1.86 -11.21
C ALA A 162 9.14 0.34 -11.45
N LYS A 163 10.14 -0.30 -10.83
CA LYS A 163 10.58 -1.68 -11.15
C LYS A 163 9.43 -2.70 -11.39
N TYR A 164 8.38 -2.65 -10.58
CA TYR A 164 7.24 -3.57 -10.63
C TYR A 164 6.03 -3.04 -11.43
N HIS A 165 6.22 -1.96 -12.20
CA HIS A 165 5.19 -1.28 -13.00
C HIS A 165 5.67 -1.01 -14.44
N LEU A 166 6.67 -1.75 -14.90
CA LEU A 166 7.27 -1.59 -16.24
C LEU A 166 6.85 -2.73 -17.19
N PHE A 167 5.68 -3.33 -17.01
CA PHE A 167 5.21 -4.44 -17.86
C PHE A 167 4.54 -3.92 -19.13
N TYR A 168 4.83 -4.58 -20.25
CA TYR A 168 4.10 -4.35 -21.50
C TYR A 168 2.71 -4.96 -21.37
N TYR A 169 1.66 -4.16 -21.54
CA TYR A 169 0.26 -4.60 -21.38
C TYR A 169 -0.62 -4.06 -22.51
N GLY A 170 -1.22 -4.95 -23.31
CA GLY A 170 -1.89 -4.57 -24.55
C GLY A 170 -0.94 -3.76 -25.45
N ASP A 171 -1.36 -2.55 -25.84
CA ASP A 171 -0.56 -1.62 -26.64
C ASP A 171 0.35 -0.69 -25.81
N LEU A 172 0.37 -0.84 -24.47
CA LEU A 172 1.18 0.00 -23.59
C LEU A 172 2.64 -0.47 -23.59
N ASN A 173 3.57 0.43 -23.94
CA ASN A 173 5.00 0.21 -23.71
C ASN A 173 5.33 0.44 -22.23
N GLY A 174 5.51 -0.65 -21.48
CA GLY A 174 5.85 -0.59 -20.06
C GLY A 174 7.20 0.09 -19.75
N ALA A 175 8.15 0.14 -20.69
CA ALA A 175 9.41 0.86 -20.50
C ALA A 175 9.20 2.38 -20.33
N LEU A 176 8.08 2.92 -20.83
CA LEU A 176 7.72 4.32 -20.71
C LEU A 176 6.95 4.65 -19.43
N ASN A 177 6.72 3.68 -18.56
CA ASN A 177 6.06 3.93 -17.28
C ASN A 177 7.02 4.58 -16.27
N VAL A 178 6.51 5.59 -15.54
CA VAL A 178 7.16 6.22 -14.39
C VAL A 178 6.22 6.18 -13.19
N LYS A 179 6.77 6.00 -11.99
CA LYS A 179 6.01 5.85 -10.75
C LYS A 179 6.29 7.01 -9.81
N PHE A 180 5.21 7.60 -9.31
CA PHE A 180 5.23 8.62 -8.28
C PHE A 180 4.60 8.08 -7.00
N VAL A 181 5.07 8.59 -5.87
CA VAL A 181 4.46 8.37 -4.56
C VAL A 181 4.20 9.71 -3.88
N SER A 182 3.12 9.84 -3.12
CA SER A 182 2.83 11.06 -2.35
C SER A 182 3.95 11.36 -1.33
N ALA A 183 4.03 12.60 -0.85
CA ALA A 183 5.05 13.02 0.12
C ALA A 183 5.04 12.20 1.43
N ASP A 184 3.87 11.72 1.84
CA ASP A 184 3.72 10.82 3.00
C ASP A 184 3.91 9.33 2.64
N GLY A 185 4.12 9.02 1.37
CA GLY A 185 4.45 7.68 0.87
C GLY A 185 3.26 6.73 0.67
N ARG A 186 2.04 7.18 0.98
CA ARG A 186 0.82 6.36 0.95
C ARG A 186 0.27 6.13 -0.44
N PHE A 187 0.13 7.17 -1.24
CA PHE A 187 -0.57 7.09 -2.51
C PHE A 187 0.44 6.88 -3.63
N GLU A 188 0.12 6.01 -4.58
CA GLU A 188 0.96 5.78 -5.75
C GLU A 188 0.21 6.10 -7.03
N ALA A 189 0.94 6.67 -7.98
CA ALA A 189 0.45 6.90 -9.32
C ALA A 189 1.50 6.51 -10.34
N VAL A 190 1.09 5.80 -11.37
CA VAL A 190 1.95 5.42 -12.48
C VAL A 190 1.47 6.16 -13.71
N TYR A 191 2.39 6.71 -14.48
CA TYR A 191 2.10 7.42 -15.74
C TYR A 191 2.91 6.81 -16.86
N ASN A 192 2.33 6.75 -18.05
CA ASN A 192 3.06 6.40 -19.26
C ASN A 192 3.47 7.68 -19.97
N THR A 193 4.77 7.93 -20.12
CA THR A 193 5.29 9.16 -20.74
C THR A 193 4.95 9.27 -22.22
N GLY A 194 4.84 8.14 -22.92
CA GLY A 194 4.43 8.10 -24.34
C GLY A 194 2.99 8.57 -24.56
N LYS A 195 2.11 8.40 -23.56
CA LYS A 195 0.72 8.87 -23.60
C LYS A 195 0.48 10.17 -22.81
N GLY A 196 1.34 10.45 -21.82
CA GLY A 196 1.16 11.55 -20.87
C GLY A 196 0.01 11.33 -19.86
N GLU A 197 -0.42 10.08 -19.66
CA GLU A 197 -1.64 9.72 -18.93
C GLU A 197 -1.37 8.74 -17.78
N LYS A 198 -2.22 8.80 -16.75
CA LYS A 198 -2.24 7.85 -15.62
C LYS A 198 -2.52 6.43 -16.14
N VAL A 199 -1.71 5.48 -15.70
CA VAL A 199 -1.82 4.07 -16.02
C VAL A 199 -2.79 3.40 -15.06
N THR A 200 -3.84 2.80 -15.61
CA THR A 200 -4.91 2.09 -14.87
C THR A 200 -4.99 0.61 -15.22
N ASP A 201 -4.06 0.11 -16.03
CA ASP A 201 -4.03 -1.30 -16.40
C ASP A 201 -3.69 -2.18 -15.18
N PRO A 202 -4.20 -3.42 -15.13
CA PRO A 202 -4.09 -4.27 -13.95
C PRO A 202 -2.66 -4.74 -13.66
N ALA A 203 -1.73 -4.66 -14.61
CA ALA A 203 -0.34 -5.05 -14.40
C ALA A 203 0.49 -3.91 -13.78
N ASN A 204 0.17 -2.66 -14.11
CA ASN A 204 1.05 -1.54 -13.82
C ASN A 204 0.43 -0.42 -12.96
N MET A 205 -0.87 -0.45 -12.65
CA MET A 205 -1.51 0.61 -11.85
C MET A 205 -0.80 0.86 -10.51
N GLY A 206 -0.86 2.11 -10.03
CA GLY A 206 -0.44 2.47 -8.68
C GLY A 206 -1.46 2.01 -7.64
N THR A 207 -1.01 1.79 -6.41
CA THR A 207 -1.82 1.29 -5.28
C THR A 207 -1.50 2.04 -3.99
N TYR A 208 -2.37 2.00 -2.99
CA TYR A 208 -2.12 2.60 -1.69
C TYR A 208 -1.12 1.76 -0.87
N ASN A 209 -0.07 2.33 -0.30
CA ASN A 209 0.85 1.65 0.61
C ASN A 209 0.37 1.76 2.06
N TYR A 210 0.08 0.63 2.69
CA TYR A 210 -0.17 0.55 4.13
C TYR A 210 1.07 0.86 4.95
N ALA A 211 2.23 0.48 4.42
CA ALA A 211 3.52 0.73 5.05
C ALA A 211 4.43 1.46 4.05
N PRO A 212 4.44 2.80 4.06
CA PRO A 212 5.32 3.58 3.20
C PRO A 212 6.78 3.12 3.28
N GLY A 213 7.35 2.76 2.12
CA GLY A 213 8.72 2.28 2.03
C GLY A 213 9.73 3.31 2.55
N SER A 214 10.79 2.83 3.19
CA SER A 214 11.86 3.68 3.72
C SER A 214 13.23 2.98 3.65
N PHE A 215 14.31 3.76 3.84
CA PHE A 215 15.64 3.22 4.12
C PHE A 215 15.77 2.70 5.56
N ASP A 216 14.83 3.05 6.43
CA ASP A 216 14.69 2.43 7.75
C ASP A 216 14.36 0.93 7.60
N LEU A 217 15.13 0.08 8.29
CA LEU A 217 15.04 -1.36 8.13
C LEU A 217 13.67 -1.92 8.54
N LEU A 218 13.07 -1.41 9.62
CA LEU A 218 11.78 -1.89 10.11
C LEU A 218 10.68 -1.49 9.13
N LYS A 219 10.67 -0.23 8.70
CA LYS A 219 9.70 0.25 7.69
C LYS A 219 9.85 -0.47 6.35
N TYR A 220 11.08 -0.83 5.96
CA TYR A 220 11.31 -1.64 4.76
C TYR A 220 10.71 -3.05 4.90
N ILE A 221 10.83 -3.66 6.08
CA ILE A 221 10.23 -4.97 6.38
C ILE A 221 8.71 -4.87 6.34
N ASP A 222 8.12 -3.86 6.99
CA ASP A 222 6.67 -3.64 6.99
C ASP A 222 6.14 -3.45 5.56
N HIS A 223 6.79 -2.61 4.75
CA HIS A 223 6.42 -2.46 3.33
C HIS A 223 6.47 -3.78 2.57
N SER A 224 7.45 -4.65 2.88
CA SER A 224 7.53 -5.96 2.24
C SER A 224 6.35 -6.85 2.65
N ILE A 225 6.05 -6.92 3.96
CA ILE A 225 5.03 -7.80 4.53
C ILE A 225 3.62 -7.36 4.10
N TYR A 226 3.32 -6.07 4.22
CA TYR A 226 1.95 -5.57 4.08
C TYR A 226 1.60 -5.09 2.66
N ASP A 227 2.58 -4.69 1.85
CA ASP A 227 2.30 -4.19 0.50
C ASP A 227 2.78 -5.13 -0.61
N LYS A 228 3.99 -5.70 -0.48
CA LYS A 228 4.60 -6.49 -1.58
C LYS A 228 4.23 -7.96 -1.58
N GLU A 229 4.23 -8.63 -0.43
CA GLU A 229 3.84 -10.05 -0.38
C GLU A 229 2.36 -10.26 -0.77
N PRO A 230 1.40 -9.43 -0.34
CA PRO A 230 0.01 -9.54 -0.80
C PRO A 230 -0.13 -9.31 -2.31
N TRP A 231 0.61 -8.34 -2.86
CA TRP A 231 0.68 -8.15 -4.32
C TRP A 231 1.22 -9.38 -5.05
N LYS A 232 2.26 -10.05 -4.53
CA LYS A 232 2.76 -11.30 -5.13
C LYS A 232 1.77 -12.46 -5.02
N ARG A 233 0.84 -12.40 -4.06
CA ARG A 233 -0.20 -13.42 -3.86
C ARG A 233 -1.39 -13.21 -4.79
N TRP A 234 -1.77 -11.96 -5.05
CA TRP A 234 -3.06 -11.62 -5.67
C TRP A 234 -3.00 -10.73 -6.91
N GLY A 235 -1.87 -10.09 -7.22
CA GLY A 235 -1.78 -9.06 -8.26
C GLY A 235 -2.40 -7.73 -7.81
N ASN A 236 -2.69 -6.81 -8.74
CA ASN A 236 -3.30 -5.52 -8.37
C ASN A 236 -4.85 -5.57 -8.36
N VAL A 237 -5.46 -6.41 -9.18
CA VAL A 237 -6.93 -6.49 -9.31
C VAL A 237 -7.41 -7.93 -9.29
N LYS A 238 -8.64 -8.11 -8.79
CA LYS A 238 -9.28 -9.41 -8.75
C LYS A 238 -9.41 -10.00 -10.17
N GLY A 239 -8.97 -11.25 -10.31
CA GLY A 239 -8.99 -11.97 -11.58
C GLY A 239 -7.77 -11.71 -12.49
N TYR A 240 -6.79 -10.92 -12.06
CA TYR A 240 -5.52 -10.75 -12.77
C TYR A 240 -4.34 -10.96 -11.82
N ALA A 241 -3.95 -12.23 -11.65
CA ALA A 241 -3.02 -12.65 -10.62
C ALA A 241 -1.57 -12.27 -10.92
N TYR A 242 -0.73 -12.32 -9.89
CA TYR A 242 0.71 -12.06 -10.01
C TYR A 242 1.37 -12.95 -11.06
N GLU A 243 1.01 -14.23 -11.14
CA GLU A 243 1.56 -15.15 -12.13
C GLU A 243 1.28 -14.71 -13.57
N ASP A 244 0.16 -14.04 -13.82
CA ASP A 244 -0.18 -13.51 -15.13
C ASP A 244 0.61 -12.24 -15.44
N ILE A 245 0.78 -11.35 -14.46
CA ILE A 245 1.65 -10.17 -14.56
C ILE A 245 3.09 -10.61 -14.90
N MET A 246 3.60 -11.64 -14.22
CA MET A 246 4.98 -12.11 -14.40
C MET A 246 5.24 -12.82 -15.74
N LYS A 247 4.19 -13.19 -16.49
CA LYS A 247 4.34 -13.69 -17.88
C LYS A 247 4.53 -12.56 -18.89
N LEU A 248 4.22 -11.32 -18.51
CA LEU A 248 4.37 -10.18 -19.40
C LEU A 248 5.86 -9.86 -19.62
N ARG A 249 6.16 -9.36 -20.82
CA ARG A 249 7.47 -8.74 -21.06
C ARG A 249 7.61 -7.56 -20.10
N SER A 250 8.80 -7.37 -19.55
CA SER A 250 9.12 -6.19 -18.74
C SER A 250 10.11 -5.28 -19.46
N GLY A 251 9.88 -3.97 -19.39
CA GLY A 251 10.83 -2.93 -19.79
C GLY A 251 11.88 -2.64 -18.71
N HIS A 252 11.80 -3.28 -17.55
CA HIS A 252 12.78 -3.11 -16.48
C HIS A 252 14.20 -3.46 -16.94
N GLY A 253 15.16 -2.59 -16.64
CA GLY A 253 16.57 -2.75 -17.00
C GLY A 253 16.92 -2.38 -18.44
N THR A 254 15.95 -1.97 -19.26
CA THR A 254 16.20 -1.46 -20.61
C THR A 254 16.79 -0.03 -20.57
N ASN A 255 17.51 0.35 -21.63
CA ASN A 255 17.99 1.73 -21.79
C ASN A 255 16.82 2.71 -21.92
N GLU A 256 15.77 2.33 -22.64
CA GLU A 256 14.56 3.13 -22.81
C GLU A 256 13.94 3.50 -21.45
N ALA A 257 13.76 2.53 -20.54
CA ALA A 257 13.21 2.81 -19.21
C ALA A 257 14.12 3.72 -18.36
N ARG A 258 15.45 3.57 -18.49
CA ARG A 258 16.43 4.42 -17.78
C ARG A 258 16.39 5.85 -18.31
N GLU A 259 16.42 6.02 -19.62
CA GLU A 259 16.41 7.32 -20.30
C GLU A 259 15.10 8.04 -20.04
N ASN A 260 13.97 7.35 -20.16
CA ASN A 260 12.65 7.86 -19.85
C ASN A 260 12.55 8.42 -18.42
N LYS A 261 13.08 7.70 -17.42
CA LYS A 261 13.10 8.18 -16.03
C LYS A 261 13.94 9.46 -15.90
N LEU A 262 15.13 9.50 -16.50
CA LEU A 262 16.03 10.66 -16.46
C LEU A 262 15.40 11.91 -17.10
N GLU A 263 14.63 11.73 -18.17
CA GLU A 263 13.90 12.83 -18.81
C GLU A 263 12.84 13.43 -17.88
N VAL A 264 12.07 12.59 -17.18
CA VAL A 264 11.08 13.07 -16.20
C VAL A 264 11.76 13.72 -15.00
N GLU A 265 12.87 13.16 -14.50
CA GLU A 265 13.68 13.79 -13.45
C GLU A 265 14.17 15.19 -13.87
N ALA A 266 14.69 15.32 -15.09
CA ALA A 266 15.14 16.61 -15.62
C ALA A 266 13.99 17.62 -15.79
N ALA A 267 12.80 17.16 -16.17
CA ALA A 267 11.61 18.01 -16.27
C ALA A 267 11.17 18.55 -14.91
N ILE A 268 11.16 17.72 -13.87
CA ILE A 268 10.86 18.14 -12.49
C ILE A 268 11.87 19.18 -12.01
N GLU A 269 13.18 18.91 -12.18
CA GLU A 269 14.25 19.83 -11.75
C GLU A 269 14.23 21.16 -12.50
N LYS A 270 13.88 21.16 -13.78
CA LYS A 270 13.67 22.39 -14.54
C LYS A 270 12.52 23.20 -13.94
N MET A 271 11.36 22.56 -13.71
CA MET A 271 10.20 23.25 -13.16
C MET A 271 10.44 23.79 -11.73
N LYS A 272 11.24 23.07 -10.91
CA LYS A 272 11.70 23.56 -9.60
C LYS A 272 12.52 24.84 -9.70
N LYS A 273 13.32 25.01 -10.74
CA LYS A 273 14.12 26.22 -10.97
C LYS A 273 13.24 27.36 -11.47
N ASP A 274 12.38 27.10 -12.45
CA ASP A 274 11.50 28.11 -13.05
C ASP A 274 10.51 28.72 -12.03
N LYS A 275 10.16 28.01 -10.93
CA LYS A 275 9.33 28.54 -9.83
C LYS A 275 10.08 29.37 -8.80
N LYS A 276 11.43 29.35 -8.80
CA LYS A 276 12.27 30.11 -7.85
C LYS A 276 12.68 31.50 -8.37
N ASP A 277 12.57 31.70 -9.67
CA ASP A 277 12.82 32.97 -10.37
C ASP A 277 11.54 33.81 -10.49
#